data_AF-A0A496ZN53-F1
#
_entry.id   AF-A0A496ZN53-F1
#
_cell.length_a   1.000
_cell.length_b   1.000
_cell.length_c   1.000
_cell.angle_alpha   90.00
_cell.angle_beta   90.00
_cell.angle_gamma   90.00
#
_symmetry.space_group_name_H-M   'P 1'
#
loop_
_entity.id
_entity.type
_entity.pdbx_description
1 polymer ?
#
loop_
_entity_poly.entity_id
_entity_poly.type
_entity_poly.pdbx_seq_one_letter_code
_entity_poly.pdbx_strand_id
1 'polypeptide(L)'
;MGIILTKTDDYASIVEVPNKTIKELAGIKLVGKGAANMVTTNNENLLKILQNFAGDLPPKNPMPGQLWYDTTVQSLKLFHGNGWIELTQIKRRDEFKLKKKLQPLTPSFDILNNSFEVTRNGLRLSTLEYNQEENTIIIPNSKRSDIIIISN
;
A
#
# COMPACT_ATOMS: atom_id res chain seq x y z
N MET A 1 -19.50 41.92 10.00
CA MET A 1 -18.84 40.79 10.69
C MET A 1 -19.40 39.48 10.10
N GLY A 2 -18.53 38.64 9.54
CA GLY A 2 -18.87 37.37 8.89
C GLY A 2 -18.98 36.19 9.86
N ILE A 3 -18.98 34.96 9.33
CA ILE A 3 -18.82 33.73 10.12
C ILE A 3 -17.33 33.40 10.17
N ILE A 4 -16.83 33.04 11.35
CA ILE A 4 -15.47 32.54 11.56
C ILE A 4 -15.55 31.05 11.85
N LEU A 5 -14.82 30.23 11.09
CA LEU A 5 -14.69 28.82 11.36
C LEU A 5 -13.40 28.58 12.15
N THR A 6 -13.52 27.93 13.29
CA THR A 6 -12.40 27.56 14.16
C THR A 6 -12.18 26.05 14.12
N LYS A 7 -10.92 25.63 14.24
CA LYS A 7 -10.59 24.22 14.44
C LYS A 7 -10.99 23.80 15.86
N THR A 8 -11.51 22.59 16.02
CA THR A 8 -11.97 22.08 17.33
C THR A 8 -10.83 21.93 18.35
N ASP A 9 -9.61 21.67 17.89
CA ASP A 9 -8.51 21.25 18.78
C ASP A 9 -7.76 22.41 19.44
N ASP A 10 -7.58 23.52 18.71
CA ASP A 10 -6.76 24.67 19.13
C ASP A 10 -7.54 26.01 19.06
N TYR A 11 -8.83 25.97 18.68
CA TYR A 11 -9.67 27.14 18.43
C TYR A 11 -9.04 28.16 17.46
N ALA A 12 -8.02 27.76 16.69
CA ALA A 12 -7.39 28.64 15.72
C ALA A 12 -8.40 28.97 14.62
N SER A 13 -8.46 30.25 14.25
CA SER A 13 -9.28 30.71 13.13
C SER A 13 -8.74 30.11 11.84
N ILE A 14 -9.51 29.23 11.21
CA ILE A 14 -9.14 28.60 9.94
C ILE A 14 -9.47 29.57 8.80
N VAL A 15 -10.67 30.16 8.85
CA VAL A 15 -11.16 31.01 7.76
C VAL A 15 -12.29 31.92 8.22
N GLU A 16 -12.21 33.19 7.83
CA GLU A 16 -13.35 34.11 7.87
C GLU A 16 -14.08 34.09 6.52
N VAL A 17 -15.41 33.98 6.60
CA VAL A 17 -16.33 34.08 5.46
C VAL A 17 -17.26 35.28 5.68
N PRO A 18 -17.05 36.40 4.95
CA PRO A 18 -17.87 37.60 5.07
C PRO A 18 -19.36 37.35 4.76
N ASN A 19 -20.24 38.20 5.30
CA ASN A 19 -21.68 38.12 5.02
C ASN A 19 -21.97 38.28 3.53
N LYS A 20 -23.01 37.58 3.07
CA LYS A 20 -23.46 37.58 1.67
C LYS A 20 -22.43 37.08 0.65
N THR A 21 -21.34 36.43 1.09
CA THR A 21 -20.30 35.90 0.21
C THR A 21 -20.19 34.38 0.29
N ILE A 22 -19.56 33.80 -0.73
CA ILE A 22 -19.12 32.39 -0.77
C ILE A 22 -17.60 32.40 -0.89
N LYS A 23 -16.92 31.58 -0.09
CA LYS A 23 -15.46 31.46 -0.09
C LYS A 23 -15.06 30.00 -0.26
N GLU A 24 -14.14 29.71 -1.17
CA GLU A 24 -13.65 28.35 -1.36
C GLU A 24 -12.43 28.08 -0.48
N LEU A 25 -12.43 26.92 0.19
CA LEU A 25 -11.33 26.40 0.98
C LEU A 25 -11.24 24.89 0.76
N ALA A 26 -10.06 24.39 0.36
CA ALA A 26 -9.83 22.96 0.19
C ALA A 26 -10.88 22.27 -0.71
N GLY A 27 -11.35 22.95 -1.75
CA GLY A 27 -12.38 22.44 -2.68
C GLY A 27 -13.83 22.53 -2.18
N ILE A 28 -14.06 23.04 -0.96
CA ILE A 28 -15.38 23.27 -0.38
C ILE A 28 -15.74 24.75 -0.44
N LYS A 29 -16.95 25.06 -0.91
CA LYS A 29 -17.51 26.41 -0.93
C LYS A 29 -18.19 26.70 0.40
N LEU A 30 -17.57 27.48 1.25
CA LEU A 30 -18.11 27.92 2.54
C LEU A 30 -19.03 29.13 2.33
N VAL A 31 -20.17 29.11 3.01
CA VAL A 31 -21.27 30.04 2.78
C VAL A 31 -21.38 31.02 3.95
N GLY A 32 -21.22 32.31 3.67
CA GLY A 32 -21.40 33.38 4.66
C GLY A 32 -22.87 33.64 4.97
N LYS A 33 -23.15 34.26 6.12
CA LYS A 33 -24.52 34.58 6.54
C LYS A 33 -25.22 35.44 5.48
N GLY A 34 -26.38 34.98 5.00
CA GLY A 34 -27.18 35.66 4.00
C GLY A 34 -26.64 35.61 2.57
N ALA A 35 -25.73 34.69 2.26
CA ALA A 35 -25.30 34.44 0.88
C ALA A 35 -26.44 33.80 0.05
N ALA A 36 -26.49 34.12 -1.24
CA ALA A 36 -27.42 33.48 -2.16
C ALA A 36 -27.00 32.03 -2.45
N ASN A 37 -27.93 31.21 -2.93
CA ASN A 37 -27.67 29.84 -3.40
C ASN A 37 -27.07 28.89 -2.36
N MET A 38 -27.37 29.09 -1.07
CA MET A 38 -26.82 28.27 0.02
C MET A 38 -27.13 26.79 -0.15
N VAL A 39 -28.37 26.44 -0.52
CA VAL A 39 -28.83 25.05 -0.65
C VAL A 39 -28.07 24.34 -1.77
N THR A 40 -28.01 24.94 -2.96
CA THR A 40 -27.27 24.39 -4.10
C THR A 40 -25.80 24.23 -3.78
N THR A 41 -25.18 25.26 -3.18
CA THR A 41 -23.76 25.24 -2.81
C THR A 41 -23.46 24.10 -1.82
N ASN A 42 -24.32 23.90 -0.82
CA ASN A 42 -24.16 22.83 0.15
C ASN A 42 -24.31 21.44 -0.49
N ASN A 43 -25.30 21.25 -1.37
CA ASN A 43 -25.48 19.98 -2.08
C ASN A 43 -24.29 19.66 -3.00
N GLU A 44 -23.74 20.66 -3.69
CA GLU A 44 -22.51 20.51 -4.47
C GLU A 44 -21.32 20.09 -3.60
N ASN A 45 -21.16 20.71 -2.42
CA ASN A 45 -20.10 20.34 -1.48
C ASN A 45 -20.23 18.90 -1.00
N LEU A 46 -21.45 18.45 -0.67
CA LEU A 46 -21.70 17.06 -0.27
C LEU A 46 -21.33 16.08 -1.39
N LEU A 47 -21.72 16.39 -2.63
CA LEU A 47 -21.36 15.57 -3.78
C LEU A 47 -19.83 15.47 -3.95
N LYS A 48 -19.12 16.60 -3.82
CA LYS A 48 -17.65 16.61 -3.85
C LYS A 48 -17.05 15.69 -2.78
N ILE A 49 -17.55 15.75 -1.55
CA ILE A 49 -17.06 14.89 -0.46
C ILE A 49 -17.33 13.40 -0.76
N LEU A 50 -18.54 13.05 -1.22
CA LEU A 50 -18.89 11.68 -1.58
C LEU A 50 -17.98 11.09 -2.66
N GLN A 51 -17.51 11.94 -3.57
CA GLN A 51 -16.61 11.55 -4.66
C GLN A 51 -15.13 11.72 -4.30
N ASN A 52 -14.79 11.99 -3.04
CA ASN A 52 -13.42 12.31 -2.61
C ASN A 52 -12.79 13.38 -3.51
N PHE A 53 -13.52 14.46 -3.78
CA PHE A 53 -13.10 15.58 -4.62
C PHE A 53 -12.62 15.18 -6.02
N ALA A 54 -13.19 14.11 -6.61
CA ALA A 54 -12.76 13.56 -7.90
C ALA A 54 -12.58 14.65 -8.98
N GLY A 55 -11.41 14.65 -9.63
CA GLY A 55 -11.08 15.61 -10.68
C GLY A 55 -9.70 15.38 -11.27
N ASP A 56 -9.42 16.04 -12.38
CA ASP A 56 -8.12 16.03 -13.07
C ASP A 56 -7.09 16.92 -12.36
N LEU A 57 -7.55 17.92 -11.61
CA LEU A 57 -6.75 18.79 -10.77
C LEU A 57 -7.05 18.58 -9.28
N PRO A 58 -6.03 18.64 -8.41
CA PRO A 58 -6.25 18.55 -6.97
C PRO A 58 -7.00 19.78 -6.43
N PRO A 59 -7.71 19.64 -5.30
CA PRO A 59 -8.27 20.79 -4.57
C PRO A 59 -7.21 21.87 -4.31
N LYS A 60 -7.58 23.14 -4.52
CA LYS A 60 -6.72 24.28 -4.21
C LYS A 60 -6.61 24.46 -2.69
N ASN A 61 -5.40 24.74 -2.20
CA ASN A 61 -5.08 24.88 -0.78
C ASN A 61 -5.58 23.69 0.06
N PRO A 62 -5.09 22.47 -0.23
CA PRO A 62 -5.54 21.28 0.48
C PRO A 62 -5.11 21.31 1.95
N MET A 63 -5.90 20.65 2.79
CA MET A 63 -5.62 20.53 4.22
C MET A 63 -5.05 19.15 4.54
N PRO A 64 -4.12 19.03 5.52
CA PRO A 64 -3.61 17.74 5.95
C PRO A 64 -4.76 16.78 6.28
N GLY A 65 -4.70 15.56 5.74
CA GLY A 65 -5.76 14.55 5.88
C GLY A 65 -6.79 14.53 4.73
N GLN A 66 -6.77 15.51 3.82
CA GLN A 66 -7.71 15.55 2.71
C GLN A 66 -7.46 14.42 1.70
N LEU A 67 -8.54 13.78 1.26
CA LEU A 67 -8.53 12.80 0.17
C LEU A 67 -8.85 13.48 -1.17
N TRP A 68 -8.25 12.98 -2.24
CA TRP A 68 -8.52 13.38 -3.62
C TRP A 68 -8.45 12.18 -4.55
N TYR A 69 -9.47 11.94 -5.37
CA TYR A 69 -9.42 10.96 -6.44
C TYR A 69 -8.97 11.62 -7.76
N ASP A 70 -7.74 11.33 -8.16
CA ASP A 70 -7.19 11.83 -9.42
C ASP A 70 -7.75 11.02 -10.59
N THR A 71 -8.62 11.64 -11.39
CA THR A 71 -9.29 10.96 -12.51
C THR A 71 -8.37 10.72 -13.71
N THR A 72 -7.20 11.39 -13.77
CA THR A 72 -6.21 11.21 -14.84
C THR A 72 -5.49 9.88 -14.69
N VAL A 73 -5.08 9.56 -13.46
CA VAL A 73 -4.36 8.30 -13.13
C VAL A 73 -5.24 7.26 -12.44
N GLN A 74 -6.51 7.58 -12.20
CA GLN A 74 -7.51 6.71 -11.56
C GLN A 74 -7.11 6.23 -10.16
N SER A 75 -6.52 7.13 -9.36
CA SER A 75 -5.89 6.77 -8.09
C SER A 75 -6.30 7.71 -6.94
N LEU A 76 -6.51 7.12 -5.76
CA LEU A 76 -6.81 7.88 -4.54
C LEU A 76 -5.53 8.42 -3.91
N LYS A 77 -5.52 9.70 -3.57
CA LYS A 77 -4.39 10.41 -2.98
C LYS A 77 -4.78 11.03 -1.64
N LEU A 78 -3.81 11.11 -0.73
CA LEU A 78 -3.92 11.74 0.58
C LEU A 78 -2.96 12.93 0.65
N PHE A 79 -3.46 14.10 1.04
CA PHE A 79 -2.62 15.24 1.32
C PHE A 79 -2.03 15.14 2.72
N HIS A 80 -0.70 15.06 2.83
CA HIS A 80 -0.01 14.87 4.12
C HIS A 80 0.56 16.17 4.72
N GLY A 81 0.25 17.33 4.12
CA GLY A 81 0.72 18.65 4.55
C GLY A 81 1.79 19.25 3.64
N ASN A 82 2.67 18.43 3.06
CA ASN A 82 3.73 18.92 2.16
C ASN A 82 3.57 18.41 0.72
N GLY A 83 2.51 17.65 0.44
CA GLY A 83 2.27 17.06 -0.87
C GLY A 83 1.16 16.01 -0.84
N TRP A 84 0.85 15.50 -2.03
CA TRP A 84 -0.07 14.39 -2.23
C TRP A 84 0.68 13.07 -2.30
N ILE A 85 0.28 12.11 -1.48
CA ILE A 85 0.76 10.74 -1.51
C ILE A 85 -0.31 9.86 -2.15
N GLU A 86 0.09 9.02 -3.08
CA GLU A 86 -0.78 8.02 -3.68
C GLU A 86 -1.05 6.88 -2.70
N LEU A 87 -2.33 6.64 -2.37
CA LEU A 87 -2.75 5.58 -1.45
C LEU A 87 -3.03 4.26 -2.18
N THR A 88 -3.25 4.32 -3.49
CA THR A 88 -3.50 3.13 -4.30
C THR A 88 -2.39 2.91 -5.30
N GLN A 89 -1.57 1.89 -5.11
CA GLN A 89 -0.93 1.24 -6.26
C GLN A 89 -1.98 0.32 -6.87
N ILE A 90 -2.82 0.82 -7.78
CA ILE A 90 -3.70 -0.08 -8.54
C ILE A 90 -2.83 -0.84 -9.53
N LYS A 91 -2.15 -1.88 -9.03
CA LYS A 91 -1.92 -3.06 -9.83
C LYS A 91 -3.28 -3.70 -9.97
N ARG A 92 -3.84 -3.68 -11.18
CA ARG A 92 -5.11 -4.37 -11.44
C ARG A 92 -4.99 -5.84 -10.97
N ARG A 93 -6.12 -6.53 -10.72
CA ARG A 93 -6.10 -7.95 -10.27
C ARG A 93 -5.21 -8.83 -11.16
N ASP A 94 -5.16 -8.55 -12.46
CA ASP A 94 -4.31 -9.18 -13.48
C ASP A 94 -2.81 -8.89 -13.33
N GLU A 95 -2.44 -7.82 -12.63
CA GLU A 95 -1.06 -7.45 -12.29
C GLU A 95 -0.61 -7.95 -10.91
N PHE A 96 -1.56 -8.34 -10.05
CA PHE A 96 -1.31 -9.17 -8.86
C PHE A 96 -1.00 -10.63 -9.22
N LYS A 97 -0.27 -10.86 -10.32
CA LYS A 97 0.49 -12.09 -10.46
C LYS A 97 1.54 -12.03 -9.38
N LEU A 98 1.32 -12.78 -8.29
CA LEU A 98 2.42 -13.28 -7.47
C LEU A 98 3.37 -13.95 -8.45
N LYS A 99 4.36 -13.19 -8.96
CA LYS A 99 5.51 -13.79 -9.60
C LYS A 99 6.09 -14.60 -8.46
N LYS A 100 5.85 -15.91 -8.47
CA LYS A 100 6.61 -16.85 -7.66
C LYS A 100 8.04 -16.55 -8.07
N LYS A 101 8.75 -15.72 -7.29
CA LYS A 101 10.15 -15.43 -7.52
C LYS A 101 10.78 -16.80 -7.41
N LEU A 102 11.17 -17.37 -8.55
CA LEU A 102 11.84 -18.65 -8.57
C LEU A 102 13.16 -18.39 -7.84
N GLN A 103 13.19 -18.72 -6.56
CA GLN A 103 14.40 -18.61 -5.77
C GLN A 103 15.30 -19.73 -6.29
N PRO A 104 16.53 -19.40 -6.75
CA PRO A 104 17.41 -20.40 -7.31
C PRO A 104 17.66 -21.49 -6.28
N LEU A 105 17.60 -22.74 -6.74
CA LEU A 105 18.10 -23.88 -5.98
C LEU A 105 19.61 -23.92 -6.20
N THR A 106 20.38 -23.92 -5.12
CA THR A 106 21.85 -24.03 -5.20
C THR A 106 22.23 -25.42 -4.70
N PRO A 107 22.60 -26.34 -5.61
CA PRO A 107 23.23 -27.59 -5.22
C PRO A 107 24.70 -27.35 -4.83
N SER A 108 25.16 -28.01 -3.79
CA SER A 108 26.57 -28.01 -3.36
C SER A 108 27.01 -29.40 -2.96
N PHE A 109 28.25 -29.75 -3.30
CA PHE A 109 28.90 -30.98 -2.88
C PHE A 109 30.05 -30.66 -1.94
N ASP A 110 30.03 -31.27 -0.76
CA ASP A 110 31.13 -31.25 0.18
C ASP A 110 31.92 -32.56 0.04
N ILE A 111 33.12 -32.45 -0.53
CA ILE A 111 33.99 -33.58 -0.82
C ILE A 111 34.52 -34.21 0.48
N LEU A 112 34.75 -33.41 1.52
CA LEU A 112 35.35 -33.89 2.76
C LEU A 112 34.38 -34.79 3.52
N ASN A 113 33.12 -34.40 3.52
CA ASN A 113 32.04 -35.11 4.21
C ASN A 113 31.25 -36.05 3.29
N ASN A 114 31.65 -36.14 2.01
CA ASN A 114 30.92 -36.84 0.94
C ASN A 114 29.41 -36.55 1.01
N SER A 115 29.06 -35.27 1.15
CA SER A 115 27.68 -34.84 1.33
C SER A 115 27.22 -33.93 0.19
N PHE A 116 25.95 -34.02 -0.14
CA PHE A 116 25.32 -33.21 -1.17
C PHE A 116 24.13 -32.46 -0.56
N GLU A 117 24.10 -31.13 -0.72
CA GLU A 117 23.03 -30.29 -0.20
C GLU A 117 22.35 -29.49 -1.30
N VAL A 118 21.03 -29.33 -1.19
CA VAL A 118 20.26 -28.39 -2.01
C VAL A 118 19.72 -27.31 -1.09
N THR A 119 20.12 -26.07 -1.34
CA THR A 119 19.68 -24.91 -0.56
C THR A 119 18.80 -23.97 -1.39
N ARG A 120 17.94 -23.21 -0.71
CA ARG A 120 17.16 -22.11 -1.28
C ARG A 120 17.22 -20.91 -0.35
N ASN A 121 17.78 -19.80 -0.82
CA ASN A 121 18.08 -18.62 0.01
C ASN A 121 18.88 -18.97 1.28
N GLY A 122 19.83 -19.92 1.18
CA GLY A 122 20.63 -20.37 2.32
C GLY A 122 19.92 -21.32 3.29
N LEU A 123 18.63 -21.64 3.09
CA LEU A 123 17.95 -22.68 3.86
C LEU A 123 18.15 -24.04 3.17
N ARG A 124 18.63 -25.03 3.94
CA ARG A 124 18.80 -26.41 3.48
C ARG A 124 17.43 -27.05 3.25
N LEU A 125 17.16 -27.46 2.01
CA LEU A 125 15.91 -28.11 1.63
C LEU A 125 16.04 -29.63 1.65
N SER A 126 17.19 -30.16 1.25
CA SER A 126 17.51 -31.58 1.25
C SER A 126 19.01 -31.79 1.35
N THR A 127 19.41 -32.91 1.93
CA THR A 127 20.81 -33.36 1.98
C THR A 127 20.88 -34.86 1.74
N LEU A 128 21.97 -35.34 1.15
CA LEU A 128 22.41 -36.72 1.16
C LEU A 128 23.78 -36.75 1.85
N GLU A 129 23.88 -37.49 2.94
CA GLU A 129 25.10 -37.60 3.74
C GLU A 129 25.54 -39.05 3.76
N TYR A 130 26.80 -39.33 3.45
CA TYR A 130 27.35 -40.68 3.57
C TYR A 130 27.98 -40.87 4.95
N ASN A 131 27.44 -41.81 5.72
CA ASN A 131 28.03 -42.27 6.97
C ASN A 131 29.10 -43.33 6.67
N GLN A 132 30.36 -42.94 6.85
CA GLN A 132 31.53 -43.78 6.63
C GLN A 132 31.62 -44.94 7.64
N GLU A 133 31.17 -44.73 8.88
CA GLU A 133 31.27 -45.73 9.95
C GLU A 133 30.27 -46.87 9.75
N GLU A 134 29.07 -46.54 9.28
CA GLU A 134 27.99 -47.51 9.06
C GLU A 134 27.88 -47.97 7.59
N ASN A 135 28.66 -47.38 6.69
CA ASN A 135 28.54 -47.58 5.23
C ASN A 135 27.10 -47.36 4.73
N THR A 136 26.46 -46.28 5.19
CA THR A 136 25.07 -45.95 4.87
C THR A 136 24.93 -44.56 4.27
N ILE A 137 23.89 -44.34 3.47
CA ILE A 137 23.51 -43.00 3.01
C ILE A 137 22.29 -42.54 3.80
N ILE A 138 22.38 -41.36 4.39
CA ILE A 138 21.36 -40.75 5.23
C ILE A 138 20.68 -39.62 4.46
N ILE A 139 19.35 -39.67 4.41
CA ILE A 139 18.50 -38.60 3.88
C ILE A 139 17.58 -38.11 5.01
N PRO A 140 17.98 -37.07 5.76
CA PRO A 140 17.21 -36.61 6.91
C PRO A 140 15.86 -36.01 6.47
N ASN A 141 14.82 -36.28 7.26
CA ASN A 141 13.43 -35.81 7.04
C ASN A 141 12.77 -36.29 5.74
N SER A 142 13.23 -37.39 5.12
CA SER A 142 12.51 -38.00 4.02
C SER A 142 11.14 -38.51 4.47
N LYS A 143 10.06 -38.05 3.82
CA LYS A 143 8.69 -38.58 4.05
C LYS A 143 8.48 -39.98 3.46
N ARG A 144 9.44 -40.47 2.68
CA ARG A 144 9.48 -41.85 2.19
C ARG A 144 10.68 -42.54 2.85
N SER A 145 10.41 -43.60 3.58
CA SER A 145 11.40 -44.46 4.27
C SER A 145 12.27 -45.28 3.31
N ASP A 146 12.09 -45.11 2.01
CA ASP A 146 12.72 -45.92 0.98
C ASP A 146 13.50 -44.90 0.10
N ILE A 147 14.73 -45.10 -0.38
CA ILE A 147 15.23 -46.32 -1.03
C ILE A 147 16.78 -46.24 -1.22
N ILE A 148 17.38 -47.43 -1.34
CA ILE A 148 18.51 -47.90 -2.18
C ILE A 148 19.81 -48.23 -1.45
N ILE A 149 19.97 -49.53 -1.26
CA ILE A 149 21.21 -50.29 -1.04
C ILE A 149 22.00 -50.29 -2.35
N ILE A 150 23.28 -49.91 -2.32
CA ILE A 150 24.22 -50.24 -3.39
C ILE A 150 25.26 -51.21 -2.83
N SER A 151 25.21 -52.45 -3.33
CA SER A 151 26.22 -53.47 -3.12
C SER A 151 27.27 -53.41 -4.23
N ASN A 152 28.54 -53.35 -3.83
CA ASN A 152 29.58 -54.32 -4.21
C ASN A 152 30.70 -54.24 -3.17
#